data_AF-A0A0D0MC72-F1
#
_entry.id   AF-A0A0D0MC72-F1
#
_cell.length_a   1.000
_cell.length_b   1.000
_cell.length_c   1.000
_cell.angle_alpha   90.00
_cell.angle_beta   90.00
_cell.angle_gamma   90.00
#
_symmetry.space_group_name_H-M   'P 1'
#
loop_
_entity.id
_entity.type
_entity.pdbx_description
1 polymer ?
#
loop_
_entity_poly.entity_id
_entity_poly.type
_entity_poly.pdbx_seq_one_letter_code
_entity_poly.pdbx_strand_id
1 'polypeptide(L)'
;AAGALAAPLAGRLADRRGPQLVTRLGAGLAVVSFAAMGLAPLMLPHAQLWLLAIAAVGFDLGLQATLIAHQTIVYGIEPGARSRLNAVLFTSMFIGMAAGSALGALALAQWGWAGVTWLATGTAAAALAVRLLPAPRKP
;
A
#
# COMPACT_ATOMS: atom_id res chain seq x y z
N ALA A 1 -7.52 8.65 -8.37
CA ALA A 1 -7.25 9.73 -9.36
C ALA A 1 -6.07 10.60 -8.95
N ALA A 2 -5.91 10.92 -7.66
CA ALA A 2 -4.70 11.58 -7.16
C ALA A 2 -3.42 10.76 -7.41
N GLY A 3 -3.49 9.43 -7.40
CA GLY A 3 -2.34 8.58 -7.76
C GLY A 3 -1.81 8.79 -9.18
N ALA A 4 -2.63 9.31 -10.12
CA ALA A 4 -2.16 9.68 -11.46
C ALA A 4 -1.17 10.87 -11.44
N LEU A 5 -1.29 11.77 -10.45
CA LEU A 5 -0.33 12.86 -10.23
C LEU A 5 0.93 12.41 -9.48
N ALA A 6 0.83 11.37 -8.65
CA ALA A 6 2.00 10.79 -7.99
C ALA A 6 2.78 9.81 -8.86
N ALA A 7 2.18 9.27 -9.92
CA ALA A 7 2.86 8.39 -10.88
C ALA A 7 4.21 8.95 -11.40
N PRO A 8 4.33 10.22 -11.85
CA PRO A 8 5.62 10.78 -12.26
C PRO A 8 6.60 11.01 -11.11
N LEU A 9 6.13 11.31 -9.88
CA LEU A 9 7.00 11.48 -8.71
C LEU A 9 7.54 10.13 -8.21
N ALA A 10 6.68 9.11 -8.17
CA ALA A 10 7.03 7.75 -7.83
C ALA A 10 7.98 7.13 -8.86
N GLY A 11 7.73 7.36 -10.17
CA GLY A 11 8.61 6.93 -11.25
C GLY A 11 10.00 7.57 -11.14
N ARG A 12 10.09 8.89 -10.98
CA ARG A 12 11.37 9.60 -10.79
C ARG A 12 12.14 9.14 -9.56
N LEU A 13 11.44 8.80 -8.47
CA LEU A 13 12.06 8.30 -7.25
C LEU A 13 12.53 6.84 -7.39
N ALA A 14 11.78 6.00 -8.12
CA ALA A 14 12.15 4.63 -8.45
C ALA A 14 13.40 4.58 -9.32
N ASP A 15 13.46 5.44 -10.33
CA ASP A 15 14.59 5.54 -11.25
C ASP A 15 15.85 6.05 -10.54
N ARG A 16 15.73 6.97 -9.57
CA ARG A 16 16.87 7.56 -8.87
C ARG A 16 17.40 6.75 -7.68
N ARG A 17 16.55 6.05 -6.94
CA ARG A 17 16.94 5.39 -5.67
C ARG A 17 16.59 3.91 -5.59
N GLY A 18 16.11 3.33 -6.69
CA GLY A 18 15.79 1.93 -6.83
C GLY A 18 14.36 1.60 -6.38
N PRO A 19 13.74 0.57 -6.99
CA PRO A 19 12.35 0.22 -6.76
C PRO A 19 12.10 -0.22 -5.31
N GLN A 20 13.10 -0.77 -4.60
CA GLN A 20 12.98 -1.21 -3.21
C GLN A 20 12.66 -0.05 -2.25
N LEU A 21 13.27 1.13 -2.44
CA LEU A 21 13.02 2.29 -1.59
C LEU A 21 11.59 2.82 -1.78
N VAL A 22 11.12 2.91 -3.03
CA VAL A 22 9.75 3.36 -3.35
C VAL A 22 8.71 2.45 -2.69
N THR A 23 9.01 1.16 -2.72
CA THR A 23 8.23 0.09 -2.10
C THR A 23 8.15 0.21 -0.56
N ARG A 24 9.23 0.66 0.11
CA ARG A 24 9.24 0.94 1.56
C ARG A 24 8.52 2.25 1.88
N LEU A 25 8.73 3.29 1.09
CA LEU A 25 8.06 4.58 1.28
C LEU A 25 6.55 4.47 1.07
N GLY A 26 6.11 3.73 0.05
CA GLY A 26 4.69 3.47 -0.19
C GLY A 26 4.04 2.69 0.96
N ALA A 27 4.71 1.66 1.48
CA ALA A 27 4.24 0.93 2.66
C ALA A 27 4.20 1.82 3.92
N GLY A 28 5.22 2.63 4.16
CA GLY A 28 5.25 3.58 5.27
C GLY A 28 4.14 4.64 5.16
N LEU A 29 3.88 5.15 3.95
CA LEU A 29 2.80 6.09 3.71
C LEU A 29 1.43 5.45 3.98
N ALA A 30 1.23 4.19 3.60
CA ALA A 30 0.00 3.45 3.92
C ALA A 30 -0.20 3.30 5.44
N VAL A 31 0.86 2.97 6.20
CA VAL A 31 0.81 2.90 7.67
C VAL A 31 0.39 4.24 8.26
N VAL A 32 1.03 5.33 7.85
CA VAL A 32 0.74 6.68 8.37
C VAL A 32 -0.69 7.11 8.00
N SER A 33 -1.12 6.86 6.76
CA SER A 33 -2.49 7.17 6.31
C SER A 33 -3.55 6.46 7.14
N PHE A 34 -3.45 5.14 7.33
CA PHE A 34 -4.44 4.39 8.09
C PHE A 34 -4.39 4.68 9.59
N ALA A 35 -3.21 4.89 10.16
CA ALA A 35 -3.07 5.30 11.55
C ALA A 35 -3.70 6.67 11.79
N ALA A 36 -3.50 7.63 10.87
CA ALA A 36 -4.12 8.95 10.92
C ALA A 36 -5.66 8.84 10.79
N MET A 37 -6.16 7.99 9.91
CA MET A 37 -7.61 7.71 9.79
C MET A 37 -8.21 7.14 11.09
N GLY A 38 -7.43 6.42 11.90
CA GLY A 38 -7.86 5.93 13.21
C GLY A 38 -8.14 7.05 14.22
N LEU A 39 -7.54 8.23 14.04
CA LEU A 39 -7.77 9.42 14.88
C LEU A 39 -9.00 10.23 14.47
N ALA A 40 -9.62 9.88 13.34
CA ALA A 40 -10.81 10.57 12.80
C ALA A 40 -11.97 10.71 13.81
N PRO A 41 -12.30 9.72 14.66
CA PRO A 41 -13.40 9.83 15.62
C PRO A 41 -13.15 10.84 16.76
N LEU A 42 -11.90 11.27 16.98
CA LEU A 42 -11.52 12.22 18.04
C LEU A 42 -11.52 13.69 17.55
N MET A 43 -11.82 13.91 16.26
CA MET A 43 -11.73 15.22 15.61
C MET A 43 -13.11 15.87 15.45
N LEU A 44 -13.12 17.19 15.30
CA LEU A 44 -14.32 17.94 14.91
C LEU A 44 -14.82 17.43 13.53
N PRO A 45 -16.14 17.42 13.26
CA PRO A 45 -16.70 16.85 12.02
C PRO A 45 -16.11 17.44 10.73
N HIS A 46 -15.78 18.73 10.75
CA HIS A 46 -15.17 19.44 9.61
C HIS A 46 -13.71 19.01 9.38
N ALA A 47 -12.94 18.83 10.47
CA ALA A 47 -11.57 18.37 10.40
C ALA A 47 -11.47 16.88 10.02
N GLN A 48 -12.47 16.09 10.40
CA GLN A 48 -12.56 14.67 10.09
C GLN A 48 -12.59 14.41 8.57
N LEU A 49 -13.41 15.16 7.82
CA LEU A 49 -13.51 14.99 6.37
C LEU A 49 -12.20 15.33 5.66
N TRP A 50 -11.52 16.40 6.09
CA TRP A 50 -10.21 16.77 5.54
C TRP A 50 -9.13 15.72 5.85
N LEU A 51 -9.10 15.20 7.08
CA LEU A 51 -8.19 14.14 7.47
C LEU A 51 -8.38 12.88 6.63
N LEU A 52 -9.64 12.44 6.46
CA LEU A 52 -9.98 11.27 5.64
C LEU A 52 -9.59 11.51 4.18
N ALA A 53 -9.85 12.69 3.62
CA ALA A 53 -9.50 13.03 2.25
C ALA A 53 -7.97 12.99 2.02
N ILE A 54 -7.19 13.64 2.90
CA ILE A 54 -5.72 13.68 2.80
C ILE A 54 -5.14 12.27 2.97
N ALA A 55 -5.61 11.53 3.97
CA ALA A 55 -5.12 10.17 4.23
C ALA A 55 -5.45 9.20 3.09
N ALA A 56 -6.67 9.27 2.53
CA ALA A 56 -7.09 8.46 1.39
C ALA A 56 -6.25 8.76 0.15
N VAL A 57 -6.00 10.06 -0.12
CA VAL A 57 -5.09 10.47 -1.20
C VAL A 57 -3.70 9.89 -0.96
N GLY A 58 -3.11 10.11 0.22
CA GLY A 58 -1.78 9.60 0.56
C GLY A 58 -1.67 8.08 0.37
N PHE A 59 -2.67 7.33 0.82
CA PHE A 59 -2.74 5.89 0.61
C PHE A 59 -2.81 5.51 -0.88
N ASP A 60 -3.66 6.17 -1.69
CA ASP A 60 -3.75 5.93 -3.15
C ASP A 60 -2.39 6.18 -3.84
N LEU A 61 -1.68 7.24 -3.44
CA LEU A 61 -0.34 7.53 -3.98
C LEU A 61 0.66 6.43 -3.61
N GLY A 62 0.67 6.02 -2.33
CA GLY A 62 1.57 4.98 -1.84
C GLY A 62 1.32 3.62 -2.48
N LEU A 63 0.04 3.28 -2.70
CA LEU A 63 -0.37 2.04 -3.35
C LEU A 63 0.07 2.01 -4.82
N GLN A 64 -0.19 3.08 -5.59
CA GLN A 64 0.25 3.16 -6.99
C GLN A 64 1.77 3.14 -7.13
N ALA A 65 2.49 3.89 -6.30
CA ALA A 65 3.95 3.90 -6.30
C ALA A 65 4.52 2.49 -6.04
N THR A 66 3.96 1.78 -5.05
CA THR A 66 4.36 0.41 -4.72
C THR A 66 4.05 -0.56 -5.85
N LEU A 67 2.89 -0.42 -6.50
CA LEU A 67 2.49 -1.27 -7.62
C LEU A 67 3.45 -1.10 -8.81
N ILE A 68 3.78 0.14 -9.18
CA ILE A 68 4.75 0.42 -10.26
C ILE A 68 6.10 -0.20 -9.93
N ALA A 69 6.61 0.00 -8.70
CA ALA A 69 7.86 -0.59 -8.28
C ALA A 69 7.84 -2.13 -8.30
N HIS A 70 6.73 -2.76 -7.90
CA HIS A 70 6.54 -4.20 -8.02
C HIS A 70 6.53 -4.67 -9.47
N GLN A 71 5.84 -3.97 -10.36
CA GLN A 71 5.83 -4.30 -11.79
C GLN A 71 7.25 -4.22 -12.37
N THR A 72 8.02 -3.19 -12.04
CA THR A 72 9.42 -3.06 -12.49
C THR A 72 10.29 -4.22 -11.99
N ILE A 73 10.17 -4.59 -10.70
CA ILE A 73 10.92 -5.71 -10.12
C ILE A 73 10.53 -7.04 -10.77
N VAL A 74 9.22 -7.33 -10.82
CA VAL A 74 8.69 -8.63 -11.27
C VAL A 74 8.90 -8.82 -12.77
N TYR A 75 8.65 -7.79 -13.60
CA TYR A 75 8.83 -7.87 -15.05
C TYR A 75 10.30 -7.82 -15.48
N GLY A 76 11.20 -7.42 -14.58
CA GLY A 76 12.64 -7.51 -14.76
C GLY A 76 13.22 -8.92 -14.57
N ILE A 77 12.46 -9.87 -14.02
CA ILE A 77 12.93 -11.25 -13.77
C ILE A 77 13.17 -12.01 -15.07
N GLU A 78 12.19 -12.00 -15.97
CA GLU A 78 12.25 -12.71 -17.26
C GLU A 78 11.46 -11.91 -18.31
N PRO A 79 12.13 -11.09 -19.13
CA PRO A 79 11.46 -10.25 -20.13
C PRO A 79 10.60 -11.05 -21.13
N GLY A 80 10.99 -12.29 -21.45
CA GLY A 80 10.24 -13.16 -22.36
C GLY A 80 8.93 -13.70 -21.78
N ALA A 81 8.76 -13.67 -20.45
CA ALA A 81 7.60 -14.23 -19.75
C ALA A 81 6.69 -13.17 -19.11
N ARG A 82 6.74 -11.91 -19.58
CA ARG A 82 5.98 -10.78 -19.02
C ARG A 82 4.49 -11.08 -18.82
N SER A 83 3.83 -11.73 -19.78
CA SER A 83 2.40 -12.07 -19.68
C SER A 83 2.12 -12.99 -18.47
N ARG A 84 2.93 -14.04 -18.28
CA ARG A 84 2.82 -14.96 -17.13
C ARG A 84 3.09 -14.26 -15.81
N LEU A 85 4.13 -13.43 -15.77
CA LEU A 85 4.51 -12.66 -14.58
C LEU A 85 3.41 -11.66 -14.17
N ASN A 86 2.80 -11.00 -15.16
CA ASN A 86 1.65 -10.11 -14.96
C ASN A 86 0.45 -10.89 -14.40
N ALA A 87 0.14 -12.07 -14.97
CA ALA A 87 -0.93 -12.92 -14.47
C ALA A 87 -0.71 -13.28 -13.00
N VAL A 88 0.47 -13.78 -12.63
CA VAL A 88 0.80 -14.12 -11.24
C VAL A 88 0.67 -12.90 -10.32
N LEU A 89 1.23 -11.75 -10.71
CA LEU A 89 1.18 -10.52 -9.92
C LEU A 89 -0.26 -10.09 -9.62
N PHE A 90 -1.09 -9.99 -10.66
CA PHE A 90 -2.48 -9.54 -10.50
C PHE A 90 -3.35 -10.58 -9.82
N THR A 91 -3.16 -11.88 -10.08
CA THR A 91 -3.87 -12.94 -9.36
C THR A 91 -3.57 -12.89 -7.86
N SER A 92 -2.30 -12.77 -7.47
CA SER A 92 -1.93 -12.60 -6.05
C SER A 92 -2.54 -11.32 -5.45
N MET A 93 -2.55 -10.23 -6.22
CA MET A 93 -3.17 -8.97 -5.79
C MET A 93 -4.68 -9.11 -5.57
N PHE A 94 -5.39 -9.77 -6.48
CA PHE A 94 -6.83 -10.01 -6.36
C PHE A 94 -7.18 -10.88 -5.15
N ILE A 95 -6.39 -11.92 -4.88
CA ILE A 95 -6.56 -12.75 -3.67
C ILE A 95 -6.41 -11.88 -2.42
N GLY A 96 -5.37 -11.04 -2.36
CA GLY A 96 -5.15 -10.11 -1.25
C GLY A 96 -6.29 -9.09 -1.10
N MET A 97 -6.78 -8.53 -2.20
CA MET A 97 -7.91 -7.59 -2.17
C MET A 97 -9.21 -8.25 -1.72
N ALA A 98 -9.51 -9.47 -2.18
CA ALA A 98 -10.69 -10.21 -1.76
C ALA A 98 -10.65 -10.56 -0.27
N ALA A 99 -9.52 -11.10 0.21
CA ALA A 99 -9.31 -11.40 1.62
C ALA A 99 -9.38 -10.12 2.48
N GLY A 100 -8.71 -9.05 2.05
CA GLY A 100 -8.73 -7.75 2.73
C GLY A 100 -10.13 -7.14 2.80
N SER A 101 -10.93 -7.24 1.73
CA SER A 101 -12.32 -6.78 1.72
C SER A 101 -13.20 -7.57 2.67
N ALA A 102 -13.06 -8.89 2.70
CA ALA A 102 -13.83 -9.75 3.62
C ALA A 102 -13.47 -9.46 5.09
N LEU A 103 -12.17 -9.41 5.40
CA LEU A 103 -11.69 -9.06 6.75
C LEU A 103 -12.06 -7.63 7.15
N GLY A 104 -12.00 -6.68 6.23
CA GLY A 104 -12.40 -5.29 6.45
C GLY A 104 -13.89 -5.16 6.77
N ALA A 105 -14.75 -5.86 6.02
CA ALA A 105 -16.20 -5.89 6.27
C ALA A 105 -16.51 -6.52 7.65
N LEU A 106 -15.84 -7.62 8.00
CA LEU A 106 -15.98 -8.25 9.32
C LEU A 106 -15.50 -7.33 10.44
N ALA A 107 -14.34 -6.68 10.28
CA ALA A 107 -13.79 -5.76 11.26
C ALA A 107 -14.71 -4.54 11.47
N LEU A 108 -15.31 -4.03 10.39
CA LEU A 108 -16.30 -2.96 10.46
C LEU A 108 -17.56 -3.40 11.21
N ALA A 109 -18.05 -4.61 10.94
CA ALA A 109 -19.26 -5.14 11.60
C ALA A 109 -19.06 -5.39 13.11
N GLN A 110 -17.87 -5.85 13.52
CA GLN A 110 -17.59 -6.23 14.91
C GLN A 110 -17.05 -5.08 15.76
N TRP A 111 -16.17 -4.24 15.19
CA TRP A 111 -15.41 -3.22 15.92
C TRP A 111 -15.53 -1.82 15.31
N GLY A 112 -16.43 -1.64 14.34
CA GLY A 112 -16.65 -0.35 13.69
C GLY A 112 -15.41 0.16 12.95
N TRP A 113 -15.33 1.48 12.83
CA TRP A 113 -14.23 2.17 12.13
C TRP A 113 -12.85 1.89 12.73
N ALA A 114 -12.79 1.74 14.06
CA ALA A 114 -11.55 1.40 14.75
C ALA A 114 -11.03 0.04 14.26
N GLY A 115 -11.87 -0.98 14.19
CA GLY A 115 -11.47 -2.30 13.66
C GLY A 115 -10.82 -2.25 12.29
N VAL A 116 -11.42 -1.48 11.37
CA VAL A 116 -10.91 -1.32 10.00
C VAL A 116 -9.54 -0.64 9.99
N THR A 117 -9.41 0.46 10.74
CA THR A 117 -8.15 1.24 10.78
C THR A 117 -7.02 0.47 11.45
N TRP A 118 -7.30 -0.29 12.52
CA TRP A 118 -6.31 -1.17 13.16
C TRP A 118 -5.88 -2.32 12.24
N LEU A 119 -6.82 -2.99 11.58
CA LEU A 119 -6.52 -4.05 10.61
C LEU A 119 -5.65 -3.52 9.45
N ALA A 120 -6.04 -2.39 8.87
CA ALA A 120 -5.34 -1.79 7.74
C ALA A 120 -3.94 -1.30 8.15
N THR A 121 -3.81 -0.65 9.30
CA THR A 121 -2.52 -0.20 9.84
C THR A 121 -1.61 -1.39 10.15
N GLY A 122 -2.13 -2.43 10.80
CA GLY A 122 -1.38 -3.63 11.16
C GLY A 122 -0.87 -4.39 9.94
N THR A 123 -1.71 -4.58 8.92
CA THR A 123 -1.32 -5.26 7.67
C THR A 123 -0.30 -4.43 6.87
N ALA A 124 -0.46 -3.11 6.80
CA ALA A 124 0.53 -2.22 6.18
C ALA A 124 1.86 -2.23 6.94
N ALA A 125 1.83 -2.26 8.27
CA ALA A 125 3.02 -2.32 9.11
C ALA A 125 3.74 -3.66 8.96
N ALA A 126 3.01 -4.78 8.89
CA ALA A 126 3.57 -6.09 8.60
C ALA A 126 4.24 -6.12 7.22
N ALA A 127 3.60 -5.55 6.19
CA ALA A 127 4.20 -5.44 4.86
C ALA A 127 5.49 -4.58 4.86
N LEU A 128 5.51 -3.50 5.63
CA LEU A 128 6.72 -2.69 5.82
C LEU A 128 7.82 -3.48 6.54
N ALA A 129 7.48 -4.19 7.62
CA ALA A 129 8.42 -5.00 8.39
C ALA A 129 9.08 -6.07 7.50
N VAL A 130 8.31 -6.78 6.69
CA VAL A 130 8.84 -7.78 5.73
C VAL A 130 9.87 -7.16 4.77
N ARG A 131 9.69 -5.90 4.36
CA ARG A 131 10.65 -5.19 3.49
C ARG A 131 11.87 -4.62 4.22
N LEU A 132 11.78 -4.44 5.53
CA LEU A 132 12.87 -3.99 6.38
C LEU A 132 13.73 -5.15 6.87
N LEU A 133 13.17 -6.35 6.97
CA LEU A 133 13.93 -7.55 7.30
C LEU A 133 15.07 -7.77 6.28
N PRO A 134 16.29 -8.08 6.74
CA PRO A 134 17.40 -8.40 5.86
C PRO A 134 17.03 -9.59 4.97
N ALA A 135 17.21 -9.46 3.66
CA ALA A 135 17.15 -10.62 2.78
C ALA A 135 18.23 -11.62 3.23
N PRO A 136 17.91 -12.92 3.36
CA PRO A 136 18.93 -13.91 3.69
C PRO A 136 20.05 -13.79 2.66
N ARG A 137 21.28 -13.54 3.14
CA ARG A 137 22.48 -13.57 2.30
C ARG A 137 22.49 -14.93 1.61
N LYS A 138 22.41 -14.95 0.28
CA LYS A 138 22.68 -16.19 -0.47
C LYS A 138 24.11 -16.62 -0.10
N PRO A 139 24.31 -17.87 0.36
CA PRO A 139 25.65 -18.42 0.55
C PRO A 139 26.38 -18.55 -0.79
#